data_AF-A0A2H1GLN0-F1
#
_entry.id   AF-A0A2H1GLN0-F1
#
_cell.length_a   1.000
_cell.length_b   1.000
_cell.length_c   1.000
_cell.angle_alpha   90.00
_cell.angle_beta   90.00
_cell.angle_gamma   90.00
#
_symmetry.space_group_name_H-M   'P 1'
#
loop_
_entity.id
_entity.type
_entity.pdbx_description
1 polymer ?
#
loop_
_entity_poly.entity_id
_entity_poly.type
_entity_poly.pdbx_seq_one_letter_code
_entity_poly.pdbx_strand_id
1 'polypeptide(L)'
;MPAPSQLSIATSALNRLVKEKASYHKEFEQQQATIAKLEAEQSTSEDENAEYTLRQERKALEETKAMFPQLKTKIEDTKAKLESQLANSDQSAPEDVAKAREAVAAAEAAIKESS
;
A
#
# COMPACT_ATOMS: atom_id res chain seq x y z
N MET A 1 -5.65 -17.21 25.51
CA MET A 1 -6.14 -15.86 25.13
C MET A 1 -7.52 -16.01 24.53
N PRO A 2 -8.46 -15.07 24.76
CA PRO A 2 -9.76 -15.10 24.10
C PRO A 2 -9.61 -14.94 22.58
N ALA A 3 -10.60 -15.42 21.83
CA ALA A 3 -10.64 -15.22 20.38
C ALA A 3 -10.76 -13.71 20.06
N PRO A 4 -10.09 -13.23 19.00
CA PRO A 4 -10.17 -11.82 18.62
C PRO A 4 -11.59 -11.43 18.21
N SER A 5 -12.00 -10.21 18.58
CA SER A 5 -13.29 -9.66 18.19
C SER A 5 -13.37 -9.45 16.68
N GLN A 6 -14.59 -9.42 16.12
CA GLN A 6 -14.78 -9.14 14.71
C GLN A 6 -14.20 -7.77 14.30
N LEU A 7 -14.32 -6.78 15.19
CA LEU A 7 -13.74 -5.45 15.03
C LEU A 7 -12.20 -5.49 15.00
N SER A 8 -11.58 -6.25 15.90
CA SER A 8 -10.12 -6.47 15.94
C SER A 8 -9.61 -7.15 14.67
N ILE A 9 -10.33 -8.17 14.18
CA ILE A 9 -10.00 -8.85 12.92
C ILE A 9 -10.06 -7.87 11.74
N ALA A 10 -11.14 -7.09 11.62
CA ALA A 10 -11.28 -6.12 10.52
C ALA A 10 -10.23 -5.01 10.60
N THR A 11 -9.92 -4.53 11.80
CA THR A 11 -8.84 -3.56 12.06
C THR A 11 -7.49 -4.11 11.59
N SER A 12 -7.16 -5.37 11.94
CA SER A 12 -5.92 -6.01 11.52
C SER A 12 -5.81 -6.17 10.00
N ALA A 13 -6.93 -6.47 9.34
CA ALA A 13 -6.99 -6.61 7.88
C ALA A 13 -6.71 -5.27 7.18
N LEU A 14 -7.33 -4.19 7.66
CA LEU A 14 -7.11 -2.84 7.11
C LEU A 14 -5.65 -2.40 7.29
N ASN A 15 -5.10 -2.60 8.49
CA ASN A 15 -3.70 -2.27 8.78
C ASN A 15 -2.72 -3.03 7.88
N ARG A 16 -3.01 -4.30 7.54
CA ARG A 16 -2.17 -5.07 6.62
C ARG A 16 -2.18 -4.46 5.22
N LEU A 17 -3.35 -4.07 4.72
CA LEU A 17 -3.47 -3.45 3.39
C LEU A 17 -2.76 -2.09 3.33
N VAL A 18 -2.86 -1.27 4.37
CA VAL A 18 -2.13 0.00 4.46
C VAL A 18 -0.61 -0.23 4.41
N LYS A 19 -0.11 -1.21 5.17
CA LYS A 19 1.32 -1.59 5.13
C LYS A 19 1.75 -2.15 3.78
N GLU A 20 0.92 -2.98 3.16
CA GLU A 20 1.16 -3.52 1.82
C GLU A 20 1.31 -2.38 0.80
N LYS A 21 0.38 -1.42 0.81
CA LYS A 21 0.47 -0.23 -0.05
C LYS A 21 1.74 0.59 0.20
N ALA A 22 2.12 0.80 1.45
CA ALA A 22 3.37 1.50 1.78
C ALA A 22 4.61 0.76 1.26
N SER A 23 4.63 -0.58 1.32
CA SER A 23 5.70 -1.38 0.73
C SER A 23 5.79 -1.21 -0.79
N TYR A 24 4.65 -1.24 -1.49
CA TYR A 24 4.62 -1.00 -2.94
C TYR A 24 5.06 0.42 -3.32
N HIS A 25 4.74 1.45 -2.51
CA HIS A 25 5.25 2.80 -2.73
C HIS A 25 6.77 2.86 -2.59
N LYS A 26 7.32 2.25 -1.54
CA LYS A 26 8.76 2.18 -1.34
C LYS A 26 9.46 1.46 -2.49
N GLU A 27 8.90 0.35 -2.96
CA GLU A 27 9.43 -0.39 -4.11
C GLU A 27 9.43 0.47 -5.38
N PHE A 28 8.33 1.18 -5.63
CA PHE A 28 8.19 2.08 -6.76
C PHE A 28 9.24 3.21 -6.73
N GLU A 29 9.47 3.83 -5.57
CA GLU A 29 10.51 4.85 -5.40
C GLU A 29 11.91 4.30 -5.65
N GLN A 30 12.19 3.09 -5.16
CA GLN A 30 13.48 2.42 -5.37
C GLN A 30 13.71 2.10 -6.86
N GLN A 31 12.70 1.59 -7.56
CA GLN A 31 12.75 1.34 -8.99
C GLN A 31 12.96 2.63 -9.79
N GLN A 32 12.28 3.73 -9.43
CA GLN A 32 12.51 5.04 -10.04
C GLN A 32 13.95 5.52 -9.86
N ALA A 33 14.51 5.39 -8.65
CA ALA A 33 15.89 5.79 -8.38
C ALA A 33 16.89 4.95 -9.20
N THR A 34 16.65 3.64 -9.32
CA THR A 34 17.47 2.74 -10.15
C THR A 34 17.39 3.12 -11.63
N ILE A 35 16.19 3.36 -12.15
CA ILE A 35 15.98 3.80 -13.54
C ILE A 35 16.70 5.12 -13.80
N ALA A 36 16.56 6.12 -12.93
CA ALA A 36 17.22 7.41 -13.08
C ALA A 36 18.76 7.27 -13.11
N LYS A 37 19.32 6.38 -12.29
CA LYS A 37 20.75 6.07 -12.31
C LYS A 37 21.16 5.42 -13.63
N LEU A 38 20.43 4.40 -14.10
CA LEU A 38 20.72 3.72 -15.37
C LEU A 38 20.62 4.68 -16.56
N GLU A 39 19.65 5.59 -16.56
CA GLU A 39 19.49 6.62 -17.59
C GLU A 39 20.69 7.58 -17.63
N ALA A 40 21.21 7.98 -16.46
CA ALA A 40 22.38 8.84 -16.37
C ALA A 40 23.66 8.14 -16.86
N GLU A 41 23.79 6.84 -16.59
CA GLU A 41 24.93 6.01 -16.99
C GLU A 41 24.87 5.60 -18.46
N GLN A 42 23.68 5.60 -19.08
CA GLN A 42 23.44 5.12 -20.44
C GLN A 42 24.32 5.80 -21.50
N SER A 43 24.54 7.12 -21.39
CA SER A 43 25.34 7.89 -22.36
C SER A 43 26.85 7.60 -22.31
N THR A 44 27.32 6.98 -21.23
CA THR A 44 28.75 6.67 -21.01
C THR A 44 29.02 5.17 -20.98
N SER A 45 27.98 4.35 -21.14
CA SER A 45 28.08 2.90 -21.01
C SER A 45 28.56 2.25 -22.31
N GLU A 46 29.58 1.40 -22.21
CA GLU A 46 29.99 0.47 -23.28
C GLU A 46 29.22 -0.86 -23.22
N ASP A 47 28.28 -1.02 -22.26
CA ASP A 47 27.46 -2.22 -22.14
C ASP A 47 26.36 -2.23 -23.21
N GLU A 48 26.50 -3.14 -24.18
CA GLU A 48 25.51 -3.40 -25.23
C GLU A 48 24.12 -3.77 -24.67
N ASN A 49 24.05 -4.24 -23.42
CA ASN A 49 22.80 -4.60 -22.75
C ASN A 49 22.14 -3.44 -21.97
N ALA A 50 22.77 -2.26 -21.89
CA ALA A 50 22.28 -1.15 -21.06
C ALA A 50 20.83 -0.76 -21.41
N GLU A 51 20.49 -0.70 -22.70
CA GLU A 51 19.13 -0.40 -23.14
C GLU A 51 18.13 -1.50 -22.77
N TYR A 52 18.54 -2.76 -22.90
CA TYR A 52 17.69 -3.90 -22.55
C TYR A 52 17.39 -3.92 -21.04
N THR A 53 18.40 -3.71 -20.20
CA THR A 53 18.26 -3.61 -18.74
C THR A 53 17.32 -2.45 -18.37
N LEU A 54 17.52 -1.27 -18.96
CA LEU A 54 16.65 -0.11 -18.71
C LEU A 54 15.18 -0.38 -19.08
N ARG A 55 14.94 -1.08 -20.21
CA ARG A 55 13.58 -1.48 -20.60
C ARG A 55 12.95 -2.46 -19.60
N GLN A 56 13.73 -3.40 -19.05
CA GLN A 56 13.24 -4.32 -18.03
C GLN A 56 12.85 -3.59 -16.74
N GLU A 57 13.71 -2.69 -16.25
CA GLU A 57 13.43 -1.92 -15.04
C GLU A 57 12.19 -1.04 -15.20
N ARG A 58 12.03 -0.38 -16.36
CA ARG A 58 10.81 0.39 -16.67
C ARG A 58 9.57 -0.49 -16.68
N LYS A 59 9.65 -1.69 -17.24
CA LYS A 59 8.53 -2.65 -17.22
C LYS A 59 8.18 -3.08 -15.79
N ALA A 60 9.19 -3.38 -14.96
CA ALA A 60 8.97 -3.71 -13.56
C ALA A 60 8.28 -2.57 -12.80
N LEU A 61 8.72 -1.32 -13.03
CA LEU A 61 8.08 -0.12 -12.47
C LEU A 61 6.61 0.00 -12.87
N GLU A 62 6.27 -0.27 -14.14
CA GLU A 62 4.89 -0.26 -14.62
C GLU A 62 4.04 -1.36 -13.98
N GLU A 63 4.58 -2.56 -13.80
CA GLU A 63 3.93 -3.67 -13.11
C GLU A 63 3.64 -3.33 -11.63
N THR A 64 4.62 -2.76 -10.92
CA THR A 64 4.45 -2.27 -9.54
C THR A 64 3.39 -1.14 -9.48
N LYS A 65 3.43 -0.19 -10.42
CA LYS A 65 2.43 0.89 -10.52
C LYS A 65 1.02 0.37 -10.75
N ALA A 66 0.87 -0.68 -11.55
CA ALA A 66 -0.42 -1.29 -11.86
C ALA A 66 -1.11 -1.94 -10.65
N MET A 67 -0.38 -2.20 -9.56
CA MET A 67 -0.94 -2.71 -8.31
C MET A 67 -1.70 -1.64 -7.50
N PHE A 68 -1.33 -0.36 -7.64
CA PHE A 68 -1.89 0.72 -6.81
C PHE A 68 -3.40 0.88 -6.93
N PRO A 69 -4.03 0.84 -8.12
CA PRO A 69 -5.49 0.94 -8.24
C PRO A 69 -6.20 -0.19 -7.49
N GLN A 70 -5.74 -1.44 -7.65
CA GLN A 70 -6.35 -2.58 -6.98
C GLN A 70 -6.19 -2.49 -5.45
N LEU A 71 -5.02 -2.05 -4.96
CA LEU A 71 -4.79 -1.84 -3.53
C LEU A 71 -5.66 -0.71 -2.97
N LYS A 72 -5.81 0.39 -3.71
CA LYS A 72 -6.70 1.50 -3.32
C LYS A 72 -8.13 1.01 -3.16
N THR A 73 -8.69 0.30 -4.14
CA THR A 73 -10.04 -0.27 -4.04
C THR A 73 -10.18 -1.22 -2.85
N LYS A 74 -9.22 -2.15 -2.65
CA LYS A 74 -9.26 -3.07 -1.49
C LYS A 74 -9.24 -2.33 -0.14
N ILE A 75 -8.45 -1.25 -0.04
CA ILE A 75 -8.39 -0.42 1.17
C ILE A 75 -9.73 0.31 1.38
N GLU A 76 -10.30 0.90 0.33
CA GLU A 76 -11.60 1.59 0.38
C GLU A 76 -12.72 0.63 0.83
N ASP A 77 -12.81 -0.55 0.22
CA ASP A 77 -13.82 -1.56 0.58
C ASP A 77 -13.66 -2.05 2.03
N THR A 78 -12.41 -2.33 2.44
CA THR A 78 -12.12 -2.81 3.80
C THR A 78 -12.36 -1.72 4.83
N LYS A 79 -12.04 -0.47 4.51
CA LYS A 79 -12.33 0.71 5.33
C LYS A 79 -13.84 0.88 5.52
N ALA A 80 -14.62 0.87 4.44
CA ALA A 80 -16.07 1.00 4.51
C ALA A 80 -16.71 -0.11 5.37
N LYS A 81 -16.20 -1.34 5.25
CA LYS A 81 -16.62 -2.45 6.11
C LYS A 81 -16.29 -2.19 7.58
N LEU A 82 -15.08 -1.72 7.90
CA LEU A 82 -14.68 -1.40 9.27
C LEU A 82 -15.53 -0.26 9.86
N GLU A 83 -15.81 0.78 9.08
CA GLU A 83 -16.70 1.88 9.48
C GLU A 83 -18.12 1.38 9.78
N SER A 84 -18.67 0.47 8.96
CA SER A 84 -19.97 -0.14 9.24
C SER A 84 -19.98 -0.94 10.54
N GLN A 85 -18.88 -1.60 10.89
CA GLN A 85 -18.77 -2.35 12.15
C GLN A 85 -18.64 -1.40 13.35
N LEU A 86 -17.91 -0.30 13.19
CA LEU A 86 -17.81 0.76 14.20
C LEU A 86 -19.17 1.40 14.50
N ALA A 87 -20.02 1.61 13.49
CA ALA A 87 -21.37 2.13 13.69
C ALA A 87 -22.27 1.20 14.52
N ASN A 88 -21.96 -0.10 14.57
CA ASN A 88 -22.72 -1.12 15.30
C ASN A 88 -21.96 -1.63 16.56
N SER A 89 -20.97 -0.87 17.05
CA SER A 89 -19.98 -1.35 18.02
C SER A 89 -20.35 -1.15 19.50
N ASP A 90 -21.65 -1.02 19.84
CA ASP A 90 -22.15 -0.66 21.18
C ASP A 90 -21.68 -1.55 22.34
N GLN A 91 -21.10 -2.73 22.07
CA GLN A 91 -20.53 -3.65 23.06
C GLN A 91 -19.02 -3.91 22.88
N SER A 92 -18.34 -3.19 21.99
CA SER A 92 -16.90 -3.37 21.76
C SER A 92 -16.08 -2.69 22.85
N ALA A 93 -14.92 -3.27 23.17
CA ALA A 93 -13.99 -2.66 24.11
C ALA A 93 -13.54 -1.28 23.61
N PRO A 94 -13.45 -0.25 24.48
CA PRO A 94 -13.01 1.09 24.07
C PRO A 94 -11.66 1.10 23.34
N GLU A 95 -10.74 0.23 23.73
CA GLU A 95 -9.44 0.06 23.08
C GLU A 95 -9.56 -0.45 21.64
N ASP A 96 -10.43 -1.43 21.39
CA ASP A 96 -10.68 -1.95 20.04
C ASP A 96 -11.30 -0.87 19.14
N VAL A 97 -12.21 -0.06 19.69
CA VAL A 97 -12.81 1.08 18.98
C VAL A 97 -11.77 2.14 18.64
N ALA A 98 -10.87 2.48 19.57
CA ALA A 98 -9.79 3.43 19.33
C ALA A 98 -8.85 2.95 18.20
N LYS A 99 -8.38 1.69 18.26
CA LYS A 99 -7.51 1.10 17.23
C LYS A 99 -8.19 1.04 15.86
N ALA A 100 -9.48 0.73 15.82
CA ALA A 100 -10.24 0.72 14.58
C ALA A 100 -10.33 2.12 13.95
N ARG A 101 -10.56 3.16 14.75
CA ARG A 101 -10.57 4.56 14.27
C ARG A 101 -9.20 5.01 13.77
N GLU A 102 -8.13 4.64 14.46
CA GLU A 102 -6.75 4.89 13.99
C GLU A 102 -6.48 4.21 12.64
N ALA A 103 -6.90 2.95 12.48
CA ALA A 103 -6.75 2.23 11.22
C ALA A 103 -7.53 2.89 10.08
N VAL A 104 -8.74 3.40 10.35
CA VAL A 104 -9.52 4.18 9.36
C VAL A 104 -8.77 5.45 8.96
N ALA A 105 -8.25 6.22 9.92
CA ALA A 105 -7.49 7.43 9.63
C ALA A 105 -6.21 7.15 8.83
N ALA A 106 -5.48 6.09 9.17
CA ALA A 106 -4.30 5.66 8.42
C ALA A 106 -4.65 5.22 6.99
N ALA A 107 -5.77 4.53 6.81
CA ALA A 107 -6.26 4.16 5.48
C ALA A 107 -6.63 5.38 4.63
N GLU A 108 -7.27 6.40 5.21
CA GLU A 108 -7.56 7.65 4.51
C GLU A 108 -6.31 8.40 4.06
N ALA A 109 -5.31 8.49 4.95
CA ALA A 109 -4.02 9.07 4.60
C ALA A 109 -3.38 8.34 3.43
N ALA A 110 -3.34 7.00 3.51
CA ALA A 110 -2.78 6.16 2.45
C ALA A 110 -3.54 6.31 1.12
N ILE A 111 -4.87 6.49 1.13
CA ILE A 111 -5.66 6.74 -0.10
C ILE A 111 -5.34 8.11 -0.72
N LYS A 112 -5.15 9.15 0.11
CA LYS A 112 -4.90 10.53 -0.34
C LYS A 112 -3.52 10.71 -0.96
N GLU A 113 -2.47 10.07 -0.43
CA GLU A 113 -1.08 10.17 -0.94
C GLU A 113 -0.89 9.69 -2.38
N SER A 114 -1.91 9.07 -2.98
CA SER A 114 -1.86 8.45 -4.31
C SER A 114 -2.94 8.98 -5.27
N SER A 115 -3.54 10.13 -4.95
CA SER A 115 -4.43 10.91 -5.84
C SER A 115 -3.71 12.17 -6.31
#